data_AF-A0A2P4Y7C4-F1
#
_entry.id   AF-A0A2P4Y7C4-F1
#
_cell.length_a   1.000
_cell.length_b   1.000
_cell.length_c   1.000
_cell.angle_alpha   90.00
_cell.angle_beta   90.00
_cell.angle_gamma   90.00
#
_symmetry.space_group_name_H-M   'P 1'
#
loop_
_entity.id
_entity.type
_entity.pdbx_description
1 polymer ?
#
loop_
_entity_poly.entity_id
_entity_poly.type
_entity_poly.pdbx_seq_one_letter_code
_entity_poly.pdbx_strand_id
1 'polypeptide(L)'
;MTPKGFTFIEVELAEGVSIDIYNVHTDAGGKDADLKARAANLAQLGDYISDYSAGNAVIVMGDTNTRYTREHDTIREFIEAARLTDGWVQSIRNGVPPEKGAEALKCDTATMTNECEVVDKIMFRGNNYITLTLDKWNNENAVFLAKALADPTEQDFQIEKLYPLDKRDTYKTLRLGTDEYITSMEVHWGKHKRRTRIFYLNFTTSEGNYVAGGSMTDDKSTTTAPMGYQLGGFFGRDGKEIDALGVIWTKIENV
;
A
#
# COMPACT_ATOMS: atom_id res chain seq x y z
N MET A 1 -22.71 0.99 4.11
CA MET A 1 -21.73 0.62 3.06
C MET A 1 -20.53 1.52 3.27
N THR A 2 -19.34 0.96 3.43
CA THR A 2 -18.10 1.73 3.57
C THR A 2 -17.57 2.01 2.16
N PRO A 3 -17.27 3.26 1.78
CA PRO A 3 -16.66 3.56 0.49
C PRO A 3 -15.37 2.75 0.29
N LYS A 4 -15.20 2.15 -0.89
CA LYS A 4 -14.01 1.41 -1.33
C LYS A 4 -13.39 2.13 -2.51
N GLY A 5 -12.11 1.91 -2.74
CA GLY A 5 -11.38 2.60 -3.80
C GLY A 5 -9.90 2.26 -3.78
N PHE A 6 -9.15 3.11 -4.47
CA PHE A 6 -7.70 3.02 -4.56
C PHE A 6 -7.08 4.41 -4.44
N THR A 7 -5.78 4.44 -4.17
CA THR A 7 -4.93 5.62 -4.33
C THR A 7 -3.90 5.35 -5.39
N PHE A 8 -3.47 6.44 -6.02
CA PHE A 8 -2.50 6.44 -7.11
C PHE A 8 -1.44 7.48 -6.79
N ILE A 9 -0.18 7.11 -6.96
CA ILE A 9 0.96 8.02 -7.02
C ILE A 9 1.79 7.69 -8.25
N GLU A 10 2.32 8.71 -8.91
CA GLU A 10 3.37 8.56 -9.92
C GLU A 10 4.71 8.91 -9.25
N VAL A 11 5.70 8.06 -9.43
CA VAL A 11 7.07 8.27 -8.93
C VAL A 11 8.00 8.39 -10.11
N GLU A 12 8.62 9.55 -10.27
CA GLU A 12 9.66 9.79 -11.28
C GLU A 12 11.02 9.31 -10.73
N LEU A 13 11.65 8.36 -11.44
CA LEU A 13 12.94 7.77 -11.07
C LEU A 13 14.11 8.47 -11.76
N ALA A 14 13.87 9.02 -12.95
CA ALA A 14 14.77 9.83 -13.74
C ALA A 14 13.92 10.67 -14.70
N GLU A 15 14.53 11.66 -15.38
CA GLU A 15 13.81 12.55 -16.31
C GLU A 15 12.97 11.76 -17.32
N GLY A 16 11.64 11.86 -17.20
CA GLY A 16 10.69 11.19 -18.08
C GLY A 16 10.57 9.67 -17.89
N VAL A 17 11.13 9.12 -16.82
CA VAL A 17 11.04 7.70 -16.45
C VAL A 17 10.27 7.58 -15.14
N SER A 18 8.99 7.23 -15.22
CA SER A 18 8.11 7.08 -14.06
C SER A 18 7.58 5.67 -13.85
N ILE A 19 7.23 5.38 -12.60
CA ILE A 19 6.49 4.20 -12.18
C ILE A 19 5.21 4.62 -11.47
N ASP A 20 4.11 3.99 -11.86
CA ASP A 20 2.78 4.23 -11.31
C ASP A 20 2.47 3.23 -10.21
N ILE A 21 2.15 3.72 -9.01
CA ILE A 21 1.92 2.88 -7.84
C ILE A 21 0.48 3.06 -7.36
N TYR A 22 -0.23 1.94 -7.31
CA TYR A 22 -1.61 1.84 -6.86
C TYR A 22 -1.70 1.06 -5.56
N ASN A 23 -2.40 1.61 -4.58
CA ASN A 23 -2.83 0.87 -3.39
C ASN A 23 -4.35 0.71 -3.41
N VAL A 24 -4.85 -0.52 -3.37
CA VAL A 24 -6.28 -0.85 -3.53
C VAL A 24 -6.84 -1.55 -2.30
N HIS A 25 -8.09 -1.22 -1.95
CA HIS A 25 -8.88 -1.98 -0.99
C HIS A 25 -10.31 -2.13 -1.53
N THR A 26 -10.67 -3.33 -1.97
CA THR A 26 -11.98 -3.62 -2.58
C THR A 26 -13.01 -4.11 -1.55
N ASP A 27 -14.25 -4.34 -1.96
CA ASP A 27 -15.31 -4.80 -1.06
C ASP A 27 -15.02 -6.19 -0.43
N ALA A 28 -15.30 -6.29 0.87
CA ALA A 28 -15.06 -7.48 1.67
C ALA A 28 -16.36 -8.26 1.85
N GLY A 29 -16.25 -9.55 2.15
CA GLY A 29 -17.40 -10.42 2.35
C GLY A 29 -17.65 -11.37 1.18
N GLY A 30 -18.58 -12.30 1.42
CA GLY A 30 -18.82 -13.46 0.56
C GLY A 30 -20.25 -13.56 0.01
N LYS A 31 -21.10 -12.55 0.22
CA LYS A 31 -22.45 -12.52 -0.36
C LYS A 31 -22.40 -11.97 -1.78
N ASP A 32 -23.33 -12.35 -2.64
CA ASP A 32 -23.37 -11.93 -4.06
C ASP A 32 -23.21 -10.42 -4.27
N ALA A 33 -23.79 -9.60 -3.38
CA ALA A 33 -23.64 -8.15 -3.42
C ALA A 33 -22.18 -7.70 -3.18
N ASP A 34 -21.49 -8.34 -2.23
CA ASP A 34 -20.08 -8.10 -1.93
C ASP A 34 -19.19 -8.52 -3.11
N LEU A 35 -19.47 -9.69 -3.70
CA LEU A 35 -18.73 -10.22 -4.87
C LEU A 35 -18.88 -9.27 -6.07
N LYS A 36 -20.11 -8.82 -6.33
CA LYS A 36 -20.41 -7.87 -7.42
C LYS A 36 -19.76 -6.51 -7.20
N ALA A 37 -19.80 -5.99 -5.97
CA ALA A 37 -19.15 -4.73 -5.62
C ALA A 37 -17.63 -4.82 -5.80
N ARG A 38 -17.00 -5.91 -5.34
CA ARG A 38 -15.57 -6.16 -5.51
C ARG A 38 -15.16 -6.28 -6.97
N ALA A 39 -15.94 -6.99 -7.79
CA ALA A 39 -15.70 -7.06 -9.23
C ALA A 39 -15.77 -5.67 -9.88
N ALA A 40 -16.75 -4.84 -9.49
CA ALA A 40 -16.85 -3.46 -9.97
C ALA A 40 -15.67 -2.58 -9.50
N ASN A 41 -15.13 -2.80 -8.29
CA ASN A 41 -13.93 -2.10 -7.82
C ASN A 41 -12.71 -2.43 -8.67
N LEU A 42 -12.49 -3.71 -9.00
CA LEU A 42 -11.37 -4.12 -9.85
C LEU A 42 -11.53 -3.63 -11.29
N ALA A 43 -12.75 -3.64 -11.83
CA ALA A 43 -13.02 -3.07 -13.16
C ALA A 43 -12.70 -1.57 -13.20
N GLN A 44 -13.14 -0.81 -12.20
CA GLN A 44 -12.83 0.63 -12.09
C GLN A 44 -11.33 0.90 -12.02
N LEU A 45 -10.57 0.11 -11.26
CA LEU A 45 -9.12 0.24 -11.19
C LEU A 45 -8.47 -0.14 -12.54
N GLY A 46 -8.97 -1.18 -13.20
CA GLY A 46 -8.49 -1.62 -14.51
C GLY A 46 -8.67 -0.53 -15.57
N ASP A 47 -9.85 0.08 -15.63
CA ASP A 47 -10.15 1.21 -16.52
C ASP A 47 -9.20 2.39 -16.24
N TYR A 48 -8.98 2.73 -14.96
CA TYR A 48 -8.06 3.81 -14.60
C TYR A 48 -6.61 3.51 -15.02
N ILE A 49 -6.11 2.30 -14.77
CA ILE A 49 -4.76 1.90 -15.21
C ILE A 49 -4.65 1.93 -16.74
N SER A 50 -5.72 1.57 -17.45
CA SER A 50 -5.76 1.64 -18.92
C SER A 50 -5.70 3.08 -19.42
N ASP A 51 -6.41 4.00 -18.78
CA ASP A 51 -6.50 5.40 -19.22
C ASP A 51 -5.27 6.23 -18.83
N TYR A 52 -4.72 6.00 -17.63
CA TYR A 52 -3.70 6.89 -17.04
C TYR A 52 -2.30 6.29 -16.98
N SER A 53 -2.16 4.96 -17.11
CA SER A 53 -0.87 4.27 -17.00
C SER A 53 -0.49 3.48 -18.26
N ALA A 54 -1.10 3.81 -19.41
CA ALA A 54 -0.85 3.12 -20.67
C ALA A 54 0.64 3.21 -21.05
N GLY A 55 1.33 2.06 -21.06
CA GLY A 55 2.77 1.97 -21.37
C GLY A 55 3.70 2.29 -20.20
N ASN A 56 3.19 2.74 -19.06
CA ASN A 56 3.97 2.94 -17.84
C ASN A 56 4.26 1.62 -17.13
N ALA A 57 5.36 1.59 -16.38
CA ALA A 57 5.58 0.58 -15.37
C ALA A 57 4.55 0.79 -14.24
N VAL A 58 3.99 -0.29 -13.73
CA VAL A 58 2.92 -0.24 -12.73
C VAL A 58 3.19 -1.22 -11.61
N ILE A 59 2.95 -0.80 -10.37
CA ILE A 59 2.78 -1.67 -9.20
C ILE A 59 1.36 -1.45 -8.67
N VAL A 60 0.62 -2.53 -8.47
CA VAL A 60 -0.66 -2.55 -7.78
C VAL A 60 -0.53 -3.43 -6.55
N MET A 61 -0.82 -2.89 -5.38
CA MET A 61 -0.75 -3.63 -4.11
C MET A 61 -1.97 -3.37 -3.24
N GLY A 62 -2.21 -4.27 -2.28
CA GLY A 62 -3.20 -4.08 -1.21
C GLY A 62 -4.21 -5.21 -1.08
N ASP A 63 -5.18 -5.01 -0.19
CA ASP A 63 -6.24 -5.97 0.10
C ASP A 63 -7.28 -5.99 -1.03
N THR A 64 -7.04 -6.89 -1.99
CA THR A 64 -7.97 -7.09 -3.10
C THR A 64 -9.24 -7.81 -2.67
N ASN A 65 -9.34 -8.33 -1.45
CA ASN A 65 -10.39 -9.23 -0.97
C ASN A 65 -10.69 -10.43 -1.88
N THR A 66 -9.81 -10.73 -2.85
CA THR A 66 -10.01 -11.78 -3.85
C THR A 66 -9.18 -13.03 -3.60
N ARG A 67 -9.66 -14.14 -4.17
CA ARG A 67 -8.93 -15.39 -4.33
C ARG A 67 -9.10 -15.89 -5.77
N TYR A 68 -8.03 -16.36 -6.39
CA TYR A 68 -8.04 -17.11 -7.63
C TYR A 68 -8.97 -18.32 -7.55
N THR A 69 -8.99 -19.01 -6.41
CA THR A 69 -9.85 -20.18 -6.19
C THR A 69 -11.34 -19.83 -6.10
N ARG A 70 -11.73 -18.56 -5.87
CA ARG A 70 -13.14 -18.18 -5.71
C ARG A 70 -13.80 -17.94 -7.06
N GLU A 71 -14.87 -18.69 -7.33
CA GLU A 71 -15.59 -18.70 -8.63
C GLU A 71 -16.01 -17.32 -9.15
N HIS A 72 -16.42 -16.42 -8.25
CA HIS A 72 -16.96 -15.11 -8.62
C HIS A 72 -15.96 -13.95 -8.50
N ASP A 73 -14.72 -14.20 -8.08
CA ASP A 73 -13.70 -13.16 -8.09
C ASP A 73 -13.17 -12.93 -9.50
N THR A 74 -12.80 -11.68 -9.80
CA THR A 74 -12.35 -11.25 -11.12
C THR A 74 -10.87 -10.85 -11.16
N ILE A 75 -10.07 -11.35 -10.20
CA ILE A 75 -8.66 -10.97 -10.07
C ILE A 75 -7.82 -11.42 -11.26
N ARG A 76 -8.12 -12.61 -11.81
CA ARG A 76 -7.44 -13.15 -12.98
C ARG A 76 -7.68 -12.25 -14.20
N GLU A 77 -8.94 -11.91 -14.44
CA GLU A 77 -9.36 -11.04 -15.56
C GLU A 77 -8.76 -9.64 -15.43
N PHE A 78 -8.70 -9.08 -14.21
CA PHE A 78 -8.06 -7.80 -13.94
C PHE A 78 -6.55 -7.83 -14.28
N ILE A 79 -5.83 -8.85 -13.81
CA ILE A 79 -4.39 -9.01 -14.05
C ILE A 79 -4.09 -9.18 -15.54
N GLU A 80 -4.86 -10.02 -16.23
CA GLU A 80 -4.70 -10.25 -17.67
C GLU A 80 -4.95 -8.96 -18.48
N ALA A 81 -6.05 -8.26 -18.19
CA ALA A 81 -6.38 -7.00 -18.89
C ALA A 81 -5.34 -5.90 -18.62
N ALA A 82 -4.87 -5.78 -17.38
CA ALA A 82 -3.84 -4.83 -16.99
C ALA A 82 -2.42 -5.33 -17.28
N ARG A 83 -2.22 -6.50 -17.91
CA ARG A 83 -0.90 -7.08 -18.23
C ARG A 83 0.05 -7.10 -17.03
N LEU A 84 -0.49 -7.39 -15.85
CA LEU A 84 0.28 -7.48 -14.61
C LEU A 84 0.78 -8.91 -14.41
N THR A 85 1.81 -9.04 -13.58
CA THR A 85 2.28 -10.31 -12.99
C THR A 85 1.98 -10.27 -11.51
N ASP A 86 1.31 -11.29 -10.98
CA ASP A 86 1.10 -11.45 -9.54
C ASP A 86 2.32 -12.13 -8.92
N GLY A 87 2.90 -11.49 -7.90
CA GLY A 87 4.13 -11.96 -7.29
C GLY A 87 3.99 -13.31 -6.57
N TRP A 88 2.84 -13.60 -5.96
CA TRP A 88 2.60 -14.90 -5.31
C TRP A 88 2.42 -16.00 -6.36
N VAL A 89 1.69 -15.72 -7.43
CA VAL A 89 1.54 -16.69 -8.54
C VAL A 89 2.88 -16.97 -9.19
N GLN A 90 3.69 -15.94 -9.46
CA GLN A 90 5.01 -16.09 -10.07
C GLN A 90 5.93 -16.93 -9.18
N SER A 91 6.08 -16.55 -7.90
CA SER A 91 7.10 -17.12 -7.00
C SER A 91 6.67 -18.44 -6.34
N ILE A 92 5.42 -18.55 -5.89
CA ILE A 92 4.94 -19.70 -5.11
C ILE A 92 4.19 -20.70 -5.99
N ARG A 93 3.57 -20.24 -7.08
CA ARG A 93 2.80 -21.10 -8.00
C ARG A 93 3.46 -21.33 -9.36
N ASN A 94 4.75 -20.97 -9.49
CA ASN A 94 5.52 -21.15 -10.72
C ASN A 94 4.84 -20.53 -11.96
N GLY A 95 4.21 -19.38 -11.78
CA GLY A 95 3.50 -18.65 -12.84
C GLY A 95 2.12 -19.19 -13.20
N VAL A 96 1.63 -20.25 -12.55
CA VAL A 96 0.33 -20.86 -12.86
C VAL A 96 -0.68 -20.56 -11.75
N PRO A 97 -1.67 -19.67 -11.96
CA PRO A 97 -2.64 -19.36 -10.92
C PRO A 97 -3.54 -20.57 -10.63
N PRO A 98 -4.01 -20.74 -9.37
CA PRO A 98 -4.99 -21.78 -9.02
C PRO A 98 -6.24 -21.72 -9.90
N GLU A 99 -6.86 -22.87 -10.16
CA GLU A 99 -8.08 -22.95 -10.96
C GLU A 99 -9.26 -22.23 -10.29
N LYS A 100 -10.02 -21.50 -11.10
CA LYS A 100 -11.18 -20.74 -10.64
C LYS A 100 -12.30 -21.70 -10.22
N GLY A 101 -12.80 -21.55 -9.00
CA GLY A 101 -13.80 -22.46 -8.42
C GLY A 101 -13.20 -23.70 -7.75
N ALA A 102 -11.87 -23.87 -7.74
CA ALA A 102 -11.24 -24.95 -7.00
C ALA A 102 -11.37 -24.78 -5.47
N GLU A 103 -11.06 -25.84 -4.73
CA GLU A 103 -11.03 -25.80 -3.28
C GLU A 103 -10.15 -24.66 -2.75
N ALA A 104 -10.70 -23.92 -1.79
CA ALA A 104 -10.03 -22.73 -1.28
C ALA A 104 -8.74 -23.09 -0.55
N LEU A 105 -7.63 -22.48 -0.97
CA LEU A 105 -6.31 -22.60 -0.35
C LEU A 105 -6.24 -21.75 0.92
N LYS A 106 -6.97 -22.15 1.96
CA LYS A 106 -7.14 -21.35 3.19
C LYS A 106 -5.84 -21.22 3.96
N CYS A 107 -5.60 -20.02 4.47
CA CYS A 107 -4.54 -19.72 5.41
C CYS A 107 -4.97 -19.97 6.85
N ASP A 108 -4.11 -20.61 7.64
CA ASP A 108 -4.21 -20.65 9.10
C ASP A 108 -3.32 -19.53 9.67
N THR A 109 -3.91 -18.65 10.47
CA THR A 109 -3.19 -17.51 11.05
C THR A 109 -2.17 -17.93 12.12
N ALA A 110 -2.31 -19.12 12.71
CA ALA A 110 -1.35 -19.66 13.68
C ALA A 110 -0.12 -20.29 13.01
N THR A 111 -0.28 -20.78 11.77
CA THR A 111 0.75 -21.53 11.03
C THR A 111 0.85 -21.02 9.59
N MET A 112 0.85 -19.70 9.43
CA MET A 112 0.85 -19.07 8.12
C MET A 112 2.07 -19.48 7.31
N THR A 113 1.85 -19.99 6.10
CA THR A 113 2.90 -20.33 5.14
C THR A 113 2.65 -19.61 3.81
N ASN A 114 3.63 -19.63 2.91
CA ASN A 114 3.52 -18.96 1.61
C ASN A 114 2.59 -19.73 0.66
N GLU A 115 2.35 -21.01 0.92
CA GLU A 115 1.56 -21.93 0.10
C GLU A 115 0.06 -21.74 0.25
N CYS A 116 -0.41 -20.97 1.22
CA CYS A 116 -1.83 -20.63 1.31
C CYS A 116 -2.14 -19.37 0.48
N GLU A 117 -3.41 -19.18 0.13
CA GLU A 117 -3.86 -18.03 -0.63
C GLU A 117 -4.40 -16.92 0.28
N VAL A 118 -3.63 -15.84 0.40
CA VAL A 118 -4.05 -14.57 1.03
C VAL A 118 -4.81 -13.69 0.06
N VAL A 119 -5.57 -12.72 0.58
CA VAL A 119 -6.36 -11.76 -0.21
C VAL A 119 -5.56 -10.51 -0.61
N ASP A 120 -4.49 -10.22 0.11
CA ASP A 120 -3.52 -9.17 -0.21
C ASP A 120 -2.65 -9.62 -1.38
N LYS A 121 -2.55 -8.77 -2.40
CA LYS A 121 -1.77 -9.07 -3.62
C LYS A 121 -0.75 -7.97 -3.86
N ILE A 122 0.36 -8.36 -4.48
CA ILE A 122 1.33 -7.44 -5.09
C ILE A 122 1.44 -7.87 -6.55
N MET A 123 1.06 -6.98 -7.45
CA MET A 123 0.99 -7.20 -8.88
C MET A 123 1.78 -6.11 -9.59
N PHE A 124 2.52 -6.46 -10.63
CA PHE A 124 3.41 -5.50 -11.27
C PHE A 124 3.61 -5.74 -12.75
N ARG A 125 3.98 -4.69 -13.48
CA ARG A 125 4.50 -4.78 -14.85
C ARG A 125 5.59 -3.74 -15.05
N GLY A 126 6.65 -4.11 -15.77
CA GLY A 126 7.65 -3.16 -16.26
C GLY A 126 7.20 -2.47 -17.54
N ASN A 127 8.10 -1.68 -18.11
CA ASN A 127 8.00 -1.11 -19.46
C ASN A 127 9.36 -1.16 -20.17
N ASN A 128 9.53 -0.38 -21.23
CA ASN A 128 10.79 -0.35 -22.00
C ASN A 128 11.98 0.28 -21.24
N TYR A 129 11.72 0.99 -20.15
CA TYR A 129 12.74 1.71 -19.37
C TYR A 129 12.95 1.09 -17.99
N ILE A 130 11.92 0.49 -17.41
CA ILE A 130 11.91 -0.06 -16.05
C ILE A 130 11.63 -1.57 -16.14
N THR A 131 12.58 -2.37 -15.66
CA THR A 131 12.39 -3.81 -15.43
C THR A 131 12.14 -4.05 -13.94
N LEU A 132 11.00 -4.64 -13.61
CA LEU A 132 10.68 -5.07 -12.25
C LEU A 132 10.93 -6.57 -12.12
N THR A 133 11.88 -6.92 -11.25
CA THR A 133 12.21 -8.32 -10.94
C THR A 133 11.84 -8.59 -9.49
N LEU A 134 10.98 -9.59 -9.27
CA LEU A 134 10.68 -10.06 -7.92
C LEU A 134 11.85 -10.90 -7.43
N ASP A 135 12.52 -10.45 -6.37
CA ASP A 135 13.64 -11.18 -5.75
C ASP A 135 13.13 -12.26 -4.78
N LYS A 136 12.27 -11.85 -3.83
CA LYS A 136 11.72 -12.73 -2.79
C LYS A 136 10.23 -12.45 -2.59
N TRP A 137 9.49 -13.50 -2.25
CA TRP A 137 8.13 -13.41 -1.74
C TRP A 137 8.05 -14.09 -0.39
N ASN A 138 7.48 -13.42 0.62
CA ASN A 138 7.22 -14.04 1.90
C ASN A 138 5.97 -13.48 2.57
N ASN A 139 5.22 -14.32 3.27
CA ASN A 139 4.13 -13.89 4.12
C ASN A 139 4.66 -13.61 5.53
N GLU A 140 4.76 -12.33 5.88
CA GLU A 140 5.32 -11.87 7.15
C GLU A 140 4.30 -11.83 8.31
N ASN A 141 3.18 -12.56 8.24
CA ASN A 141 2.13 -12.56 9.28
C ASN A 141 2.67 -12.72 10.72
N ALA A 142 3.73 -13.52 10.91
CA ALA A 142 4.35 -13.71 12.23
C ALA A 142 4.94 -12.40 12.80
N VAL A 143 5.56 -11.56 11.96
CA VAL A 143 6.16 -10.28 12.35
C VAL A 143 5.08 -9.31 12.83
N PHE A 144 3.90 -9.32 12.20
CA PHE A 144 2.78 -8.45 12.57
C PHE A 144 2.02 -8.89 13.83
N LEU A 145 2.10 -10.18 14.19
CA LEU A 145 1.51 -10.71 15.42
C LEU A 145 2.43 -10.58 16.64
N ALA A 146 3.74 -10.44 16.43
CA ALA A 146 4.69 -10.25 17.51
C ALA A 146 4.48 -8.91 18.23
N LYS A 147 4.14 -8.96 19.53
CA LYS A 147 4.24 -7.79 20.40
C LYS A 147 5.71 -7.35 20.44
N ALA A 148 5.99 -6.19 19.85
CA ALA A 148 7.29 -5.51 19.73
C ALA A 148 8.12 -5.93 18.51
N LEU A 149 8.13 -5.05 17.51
CA LEU A 149 9.20 -4.96 16.52
C LEU A 149 10.51 -4.65 17.26
N ALA A 150 11.39 -5.64 17.34
CA ALA A 150 12.72 -5.53 17.91
C ALA A 150 13.80 -5.69 16.83
N ASP A 151 13.62 -5.08 15.66
CA ASP A 151 14.73 -4.76 14.74
C ASP A 151 14.25 -3.76 13.65
N PRO A 152 14.85 -2.56 13.50
CA PRO A 152 14.45 -1.59 12.49
C PRO A 152 15.02 -1.83 11.07
N THR A 153 15.75 -2.92 10.81
CA THR A 153 16.46 -3.12 9.53
C THR A 153 15.76 -4.01 8.50
N GLU A 154 14.66 -4.68 8.83
CA GLU A 154 13.87 -5.48 7.87
C GLU A 154 12.37 -5.22 8.10
N GLN A 155 11.73 -4.44 7.21
CA GLN A 155 10.30 -4.15 7.28
C GLN A 155 9.69 -4.19 5.87
N ASP A 156 8.87 -5.21 5.59
CA ASP A 156 8.08 -5.36 4.37
C ASP A 156 6.58 -5.21 4.62
N PHE A 157 5.87 -4.71 3.60
CA PHE A 157 4.72 -3.81 3.69
C PHE A 157 3.33 -4.47 3.74
N GLN A 158 2.41 -3.85 4.50
CA GLN A 158 0.95 -3.89 4.27
C GLN A 158 0.38 -2.48 4.49
N ILE A 159 -0.34 -1.93 3.51
CA ILE A 159 -0.96 -0.59 3.58
C ILE A 159 -2.48 -0.73 3.74
N GLU A 160 -2.96 -0.67 4.98
CA GLU A 160 -4.40 -0.76 5.27
C GLU A 160 -5.06 0.63 5.22
N LYS A 161 -5.78 0.90 4.11
CA LYS A 161 -6.95 1.82 3.98
C LYS A 161 -6.70 3.34 3.88
N LEU A 162 -7.35 3.95 2.87
CA LEU A 162 -7.32 5.40 2.56
C LEU A 162 -8.74 5.98 2.45
N TYR A 163 -8.91 7.23 2.89
CA TYR A 163 -10.19 7.94 2.97
C TYR A 163 -10.49 8.69 1.65
N PRO A 164 -11.75 8.75 1.18
CA PRO A 164 -12.11 9.50 -0.02
C PRO A 164 -11.86 11.01 0.15
N LEU A 165 -11.20 11.61 -0.83
CA LEU A 165 -10.88 13.03 -0.94
C LEU A 165 -12.12 13.83 -1.40
N ASP A 166 -13.02 14.23 -0.50
CA ASP A 166 -14.28 14.90 -0.88
C ASP A 166 -14.29 16.44 -0.71
N LYS A 167 -13.21 17.11 -0.26
CA LYS A 167 -13.18 18.58 -0.13
C LYS A 167 -11.81 19.19 -0.46
N ARG A 168 -11.71 19.87 -1.61
CA ARG A 168 -10.45 20.42 -2.16
C ARG A 168 -9.93 21.73 -1.54
N ASP A 169 -10.62 22.33 -0.57
CA ASP A 169 -10.37 23.75 -0.22
C ASP A 169 -9.52 24.02 1.05
N THR A 170 -8.92 23.01 1.71
CA THR A 170 -8.05 23.25 2.88
C THR A 170 -6.83 22.33 2.98
N TYR A 171 -6.17 22.03 1.86
CA TYR A 171 -4.90 21.30 1.92
C TYR A 171 -3.75 22.25 2.25
N LYS A 172 -2.90 21.82 3.20
CA LYS A 172 -1.55 22.37 3.32
C LYS A 172 -0.65 21.55 2.42
N THR A 173 -0.11 22.18 1.39
CA THR A 173 0.77 21.55 0.41
C THR A 173 2.17 22.10 0.61
N LEU A 174 3.15 21.22 0.77
CA LEU A 174 4.57 21.55 0.61
C LEU A 174 5.03 21.00 -0.73
N ARG A 175 5.61 21.86 -1.55
CA ARG A 175 6.29 21.47 -2.79
C ARG A 175 7.77 21.37 -2.46
N LEU A 176 8.35 20.20 -2.72
CA LEU A 176 9.78 19.97 -2.54
C LEU A 176 10.53 20.63 -3.71
N GLY A 177 11.66 21.27 -3.41
CA GLY A 177 12.63 21.70 -4.39
C GLY A 177 13.40 20.53 -5.02
N THR A 178 14.27 20.85 -5.98
CA THR A 178 15.19 19.85 -6.55
C THR A 178 16.06 19.28 -5.43
N ASP A 179 16.18 17.96 -5.38
CA ASP A 179 16.93 17.20 -4.37
C ASP A 179 16.48 17.38 -2.91
N GLU A 180 15.32 18.02 -2.68
CA GLU A 180 14.75 18.17 -1.34
C GLU A 180 13.92 16.92 -0.98
N TYR A 181 14.16 16.36 0.20
CA TYR A 181 13.48 15.16 0.67
C TYR A 181 13.07 15.27 2.14
N ILE A 182 12.09 14.48 2.56
CA ILE A 182 11.59 14.49 3.95
C ILE A 182 12.55 13.73 4.86
N THR A 183 12.97 14.38 5.95
CA THR A 183 13.97 13.89 6.90
C THR A 183 13.40 13.60 8.29
N SER A 184 12.22 14.12 8.65
CA SER A 184 11.60 13.79 9.93
C SER A 184 10.08 13.86 9.92
N MET A 185 9.46 13.12 10.84
CA MET A 185 8.04 13.17 11.15
C MET A 185 7.85 13.38 12.66
N GLU A 186 7.12 14.42 13.05
CA GLU A 186 6.54 14.57 14.39
C GLU A 186 5.07 14.18 14.36
N VAL A 187 4.66 13.37 15.34
CA VAL A 187 3.30 12.86 15.49
C VAL A 187 2.81 13.12 16.90
N HIS A 188 1.56 13.58 17.03
CA HIS A 188 0.89 13.66 18.33
C HIS A 188 -0.35 12.78 18.33
N TRP A 189 -0.63 12.15 19.47
CA TRP A 189 -1.78 11.26 19.65
C TRP A 189 -2.59 11.57 20.91
N GLY A 190 -3.79 11.03 21.00
CA GLY A 190 -4.66 11.20 22.15
C GLY A 190 -5.81 10.21 22.14
N LYS A 191 -6.68 10.28 23.15
CA LYS A 191 -7.88 9.42 23.23
C LYS A 191 -9.12 10.14 22.68
N HIS A 192 -9.76 9.54 21.69
CA HIS A 192 -11.11 9.91 21.25
C HIS A 192 -12.06 8.72 21.38
N LYS A 193 -13.16 8.88 22.12
CA LYS A 193 -14.17 7.81 22.35
C LYS A 193 -13.53 6.46 22.74
N ARG A 194 -12.59 6.50 23.69
CA ARG A 194 -11.81 5.37 24.24
C ARG A 194 -10.80 4.72 23.27
N ARG A 195 -10.60 5.24 22.06
CA ARG A 195 -9.56 4.76 21.13
C ARG A 195 -8.43 5.78 21.01
N THR A 196 -7.19 5.31 20.94
CA THR A 196 -6.03 6.14 20.61
C THR A 196 -6.09 6.51 19.14
N ARG A 197 -5.81 7.78 18.82
CA ARG A 197 -5.79 8.33 17.47
C ARG A 197 -4.66 9.32 17.30
N ILE A 198 -4.21 9.49 16.07
CA ILE A 198 -3.32 10.57 15.68
C ILE A 198 -4.14 11.85 15.51
N PHE A 199 -3.69 12.93 16.14
CA PHE A 199 -4.34 14.24 16.10
C PHE A 199 -3.54 15.26 15.31
N TYR A 200 -2.23 15.08 15.19
CA TYR A 200 -1.33 15.99 14.49
C TYR A 200 -0.17 15.26 13.83
N LEU A 201 0.22 15.76 12.66
CA LEU A 201 1.42 15.35 11.93
C LEU A 201 2.17 16.60 11.47
N ASN A 202 3.50 16.51 11.49
CA ASN A 202 4.40 17.46 10.90
C ASN A 202 5.54 16.72 10.20
N PHE A 203 5.83 17.08 8.95
CA PHE A 203 6.96 16.58 8.19
C PHE A 203 7.95 17.71 7.93
N THR A 204 9.23 17.46 8.18
CA THR A 204 10.32 18.42 7.91
C THR A 204 11.26 17.84 6.85
N THR A 205 11.81 18.70 5.99
CA THR A 205 12.67 18.32 4.86
C THR A 205 14.16 18.55 5.13
N SER A 206 15.00 18.11 4.21
CA SER A 206 16.46 18.36 4.19
C SER A 206 16.81 19.85 4.16
N GLU A 207 15.98 20.68 3.52
CA GLU A 207 16.14 22.13 3.44
C GLU A 207 15.51 22.89 4.63
N GLY A 208 14.95 22.16 5.61
CA GLY A 208 14.30 22.75 6.78
C GLY A 208 12.89 23.30 6.53
N ASN A 209 12.30 23.06 5.35
CA ASN A 209 10.89 23.33 5.10
C ASN A 209 10.01 22.30 5.82
N TYR A 210 8.74 22.62 6.02
CA TYR A 210 7.83 21.70 6.70
C TYR A 210 6.36 21.82 6.25
N VAL A 211 5.60 20.74 6.47
CA VAL A 211 4.14 20.71 6.34
C VAL A 211 3.53 20.05 7.57
N ALA A 212 2.58 20.74 8.20
CA ALA A 212 1.94 20.27 9.42
C ALA A 212 0.42 20.44 9.41
N GLY A 213 -0.30 19.46 9.92
CA GLY A 213 -1.77 19.46 9.98
C GLY A 213 -2.30 18.81 11.25
N GLY A 214 -3.47 19.28 11.71
CA GLY A 214 -4.16 18.76 12.89
C GLY A 214 -3.98 19.60 14.15
N SER A 215 -4.25 19.00 15.31
CA SER A 215 -4.20 19.64 16.63
C SER A 215 -3.19 18.94 17.53
N MET A 216 -2.24 19.71 18.07
CA MET A 216 -1.24 19.18 19.00
C MET A 216 -1.90 18.68 20.30
N THR A 217 -1.34 17.61 20.84
CA THR A 217 -1.65 17.07 22.17
C THR A 217 -0.37 16.95 23.00
N ASP A 218 -0.49 16.59 24.28
CA ASP A 218 0.68 16.38 25.16
C ASP A 218 1.47 15.11 24.81
N ASP A 219 0.78 14.07 24.32
CA ASP A 219 1.42 12.82 23.91
C ASP A 219 1.97 12.95 22.48
N LYS A 220 3.30 12.87 22.33
CA LYS A 220 3.96 13.07 21.04
C LYS A 220 5.30 12.34 20.91
N SER A 221 5.74 12.16 19.67
CA SER A 221 7.04 11.60 19.32
C SER A 221 7.53 12.18 18.00
N THR A 222 8.85 12.25 17.83
CA THR A 222 9.50 12.62 16.58
C THR A 222 10.44 11.51 16.17
N THR A 223 10.42 11.17 14.90
CA THR A 223 11.35 10.23 14.26
C THR A 223 12.08 10.94 13.13
N THR A 224 13.37 10.64 12.99
CA THR A 224 14.26 11.27 12.01
C THR A 224 14.92 10.18 11.17
N ALA A 225 15.05 10.43 9.87
CA ALA A 225 15.73 9.56 8.94
C ALA A 225 17.20 9.38 9.37
N PRO A 226 17.75 8.15 9.32
CA PRO A 226 19.17 7.94 9.40
C PRO A 226 19.92 8.73 8.30
N MET A 227 21.22 8.98 8.51
CA MET A 227 22.05 9.64 7.50
C MET A 227 22.01 8.86 6.17
N GLY A 228 21.69 9.56 5.08
CA GLY A 228 21.55 8.97 3.75
C GLY A 228 20.21 8.29 3.49
N TYR A 229 19.16 8.60 4.26
CA TYR A 229 17.81 8.07 4.06
C TYR A 229 16.79 9.22 3.91
N GLN A 230 15.68 8.92 3.24
CA GLN A 230 14.50 9.76 3.11
C GLN A 230 13.22 9.00 3.48
N LEU A 231 12.11 9.71 3.69
CA LEU A 231 10.80 9.09 3.84
C LEU A 231 10.47 8.25 2.60
N GLY A 232 10.36 6.93 2.78
CA GLY A 232 9.94 6.00 1.74
C GLY A 232 8.47 5.60 1.82
N GLY A 233 7.84 5.76 2.99
CA GLY A 233 6.43 5.43 3.17
C GLY A 233 5.99 5.41 4.62
N PHE A 234 4.82 4.82 4.85
CA PHE A 234 4.19 4.72 6.16
C PHE A 234 3.72 3.30 6.44
N PHE A 235 3.68 2.94 7.71
CA PHE A 235 2.94 1.79 8.21
C PHE A 235 2.05 2.23 9.37
N GLY A 236 1.01 1.47 9.70
CA GLY A 236 0.14 1.89 10.78
C GLY A 236 -1.14 1.09 10.88
N ARG A 237 -2.09 1.66 11.61
CA ARG A 237 -3.43 1.11 11.77
C ARG A 237 -4.44 2.23 11.65
N ASP A 238 -5.49 1.98 10.90
CA ASP A 238 -6.56 2.93 10.68
C ASP A 238 -7.89 2.45 11.29
N GLY A 239 -8.92 3.30 11.26
CA GLY A 239 -10.26 2.96 11.72
C GLY A 239 -11.33 3.83 11.07
N LYS A 240 -11.82 4.83 11.81
CA LYS A 240 -12.55 5.97 11.23
C LYS A 240 -11.65 7.17 10.99
N GLU A 241 -10.44 7.11 11.54
CA GLU A 241 -9.34 8.07 11.44
C GLU A 241 -8.02 7.26 11.46
N ILE A 242 -6.87 7.92 11.51
CA ILE A 242 -5.57 7.27 11.74
C ILE A 242 -5.43 6.92 13.23
N ASP A 243 -5.34 5.63 13.56
CA ASP A 243 -5.24 5.14 14.94
C ASP A 243 -3.79 4.92 15.39
N ALA A 244 -2.88 4.61 14.45
CA ALA A 244 -1.44 4.50 14.64
C ALA A 244 -0.71 4.81 13.32
N LEU A 245 0.46 5.44 13.40
CA LEU A 245 1.28 5.77 12.23
C LEU A 245 2.77 5.67 12.58
N GLY A 246 3.52 5.01 11.71
CA GLY A 246 4.97 4.94 11.69
C GLY A 246 5.49 5.26 10.29
N VAL A 247 6.79 5.56 10.19
CA VAL A 247 7.47 5.91 8.94
C VAL A 247 8.44 4.83 8.55
N ILE A 248 8.63 4.69 7.25
CA ILE A 248 9.63 3.84 6.64
C ILE A 248 10.68 4.76 6.04
N TRP A 249 11.93 4.51 6.38
CA TRP A 249 13.07 5.24 5.86
C TRP A 249 13.73 4.41 4.75
N THR A 250 13.87 5.00 3.57
CA THR A 250 14.53 4.37 2.42
C THR A 250 15.84 5.06 2.12
N LYS A 251 16.86 4.26 1.82
CA LYS A 251 18.20 4.77 1.51
C LYS A 251 18.18 5.58 0.23
N ILE A 252 18.84 6.72 0.23
CA ILE A 252 19.12 7.52 -0.94
C ILE A 252 20.43 6.96 -1.51
N GLU A 253 20.41 6.43 -2.72
CA GLU A 253 21.66 6.12 -3.41
C GLU A 253 22.34 7.44 -3.77
N ASN A 254 23.61 7.58 -3.40
CA ASN A 254 24.39 8.74 -3.78
C ASN A 254 24.40 8.80 -5.32
N VAL A 255 23.85 9.88 -5.88
CA VAL A 255 24.07 10.25 -7.28
C VAL A 255 25.55 10.58 -7.50
#